data_AF-A0A9N9IAA8-F1
#
_entry.id   AF-A0A9N9IAA8-F1
#
_cell.length_a   1.000
_cell.length_b   1.000
_cell.length_c   1.000
_cell.angle_alpha   90.00
_cell.angle_beta   90.00
_cell.angle_gamma   90.00
#
_symmetry.space_group_name_H-M   'P 1'
#
loop_
_entity.id
_entity.type
_entity.pdbx_description
1 polymer ?
#
loop_
_entity_poly.entity_id
_entity_poly.type
_entity_poly.pdbx_seq_one_letter_code
_entity_poly.pdbx_strand_id
1 'polypeptide(L)'
;GVYIYIFDTNTTRLEPAALYEAPISGIKFIKIDCGVSYLYLKIDFLSSGIEINVLPMNIDIPNPLIDQFSIATLPYGGYLLSGIGTFDNGETIIEGFIFNDEDIVYRWDLPFSTVTNFLIVSKILRNNTYILAQLEEKRNWALVTTDLYKFEEEKDHGYENFHIDTKSPNINDKLYSKQSPLQLNILMNVDGNLTTINIKLLNCTLNQLGSRYYVSIENNFVRDRIYKEPLYGVKDHVWSFITSPLPPKKKIFRDRKGQELADAIPVSRQRITTNEKAETDTSVLQRQILLPIEIKKDDSFQERTVRFAIIDLDQLITNKPITVIGSGEASQHLDEIYGYRLL
;
A
#
# COMPACT_ATOMS: atom_id res chain seq x y z
N GLY A 1 -22.34 19.26 -1.58
CA GLY A 1 -23.41 18.64 -2.38
C GLY A 1 -23.78 19.58 -3.50
N VAL A 2 -23.51 19.18 -4.75
CA VAL A 2 -23.69 20.01 -5.94
C VAL A 2 -25.06 19.69 -6.55
N TYR A 3 -25.92 20.69 -6.69
CA TYR A 3 -27.23 20.55 -7.30
C TYR A 3 -27.18 21.15 -8.70
N ILE A 4 -27.12 20.30 -9.72
CA ILE A 4 -27.21 20.71 -11.12
C ILE A 4 -28.69 20.68 -11.51
N TYR A 5 -29.23 21.84 -11.88
CA TYR A 5 -30.59 21.99 -12.38
C TYR A 5 -30.53 22.17 -13.89
N ILE A 6 -31.13 21.25 -14.64
CA ILE A 6 -31.28 21.37 -16.10
C ILE A 6 -32.73 21.73 -16.40
N PHE A 7 -32.89 22.75 -17.23
CA PHE A 7 -34.16 23.21 -17.76
C PHE A 7 -34.19 22.90 -19.25
N ASP A 8 -35.11 22.03 -19.69
CA ASP A 8 -35.50 22.00 -21.09
C ASP A 8 -36.37 23.24 -21.40
N THR A 9 -36.20 23.75 -22.61
CA THR A 9 -37.05 24.75 -23.26
C THR A 9 -38.55 24.44 -23.20
N ASN A 10 -38.94 23.16 -23.06
CA ASN A 10 -40.33 22.72 -22.87
C ASN A 10 -40.63 22.15 -21.47
N THR A 11 -40.12 22.77 -20.40
CA THR A 11 -40.73 22.73 -19.05
C THR A 11 -41.03 21.34 -18.45
N THR A 12 -40.06 20.43 -18.45
CA THR A 12 -40.04 19.32 -17.46
C THR A 12 -38.81 19.45 -16.57
N ARG A 13 -39.07 19.60 -15.27
CA ARG A 13 -38.04 19.63 -14.22
C ARG A 13 -37.49 18.22 -14.05
N LEU A 14 -36.31 17.94 -14.60
CA LEU A 14 -35.55 16.77 -14.21
C LEU A 14 -35.10 16.95 -12.75
N GLU A 15 -35.34 15.93 -11.93
CA GLU A 15 -35.10 16.02 -10.48
C GLU A 15 -33.60 16.12 -10.13
N PRO A 16 -33.25 16.73 -8.98
CA PRO A 16 -31.86 16.86 -8.57
C PRO A 16 -31.23 15.49 -8.30
N ALA A 17 -30.48 14.96 -9.27
CA ALA A 17 -29.59 13.83 -9.04
C ALA A 17 -28.47 14.23 -8.06
N ALA A 18 -28.62 13.86 -6.79
CA ALA A 18 -27.60 14.03 -5.77
C ALA A 18 -26.58 12.88 -5.84
N LEU A 19 -25.29 13.19 -5.99
CA LEU A 19 -24.20 12.22 -5.84
C LEU A 19 -23.15 12.71 -4.84
N TYR A 20 -22.73 11.78 -3.99
CA TYR A 20 -21.46 11.67 -3.25
C TYR A 20 -20.96 10.24 -3.62
N GLU A 21 -19.67 9.89 -3.63
CA GLU A 21 -18.61 10.22 -2.67
C GLU A 21 -17.45 10.99 -3.33
N ALA A 22 -17.23 12.26 -2.94
CA ALA A 22 -15.93 12.90 -3.16
C ALA A 22 -14.92 12.41 -2.11
N PRO A 23 -13.62 12.53 -2.40
CA PRO A 23 -12.95 13.59 -1.65
C PRO A 23 -12.44 14.78 -2.46
N ILE A 24 -12.27 14.74 -3.79
CA ILE A 24 -11.47 15.78 -4.47
C ILE A 24 -12.08 16.30 -5.78
N SER A 25 -12.46 15.42 -6.69
CA SER A 25 -13.17 15.79 -7.91
C SER A 25 -14.20 14.72 -8.24
N GLY A 26 -15.30 15.15 -8.86
CA GLY A 26 -16.33 14.24 -9.34
C GLY A 26 -16.50 14.41 -10.84
N ILE A 27 -16.81 13.31 -11.50
CA ILE A 27 -17.35 13.30 -12.85
C ILE A 27 -18.82 12.89 -12.72
N LYS A 28 -19.73 13.68 -13.30
CA LYS A 28 -21.16 13.36 -13.30
C LYS A 28 -21.70 13.35 -14.72
N PHE A 29 -22.54 12.35 -14.99
CA PHE A 29 -23.32 12.26 -16.21
C PHE A 29 -24.78 12.59 -15.96
N ILE A 30 -25.40 13.23 -16.95
CA ILE A 30 -26.84 13.45 -17.01
C ILE A 30 -27.30 12.99 -18.39
N LYS A 31 -28.21 12.01 -18.41
CA LYS A 31 -28.92 11.55 -19.60
C LYS A 31 -30.02 12.56 -19.90
N ILE A 32 -29.89 13.29 -21.01
CA ILE A 32 -30.94 14.18 -21.51
C ILE A 32 -31.68 13.45 -22.62
N ASP A 33 -33.00 13.30 -22.47
CA ASP A 33 -33.87 12.77 -23.51
C ASP A 33 -34.18 13.90 -24.51
N CYS A 34 -33.68 13.75 -25.73
CA CYS A 34 -33.91 14.67 -26.83
C CYS A 34 -35.02 14.18 -27.79
N GLY A 35 -35.89 13.26 -27.33
CA GLY A 35 -37.05 12.73 -28.04
C GLY A 35 -36.76 11.68 -29.11
N VAL A 36 -35.57 11.71 -29.72
CA VAL A 36 -35.10 10.71 -30.73
C VAL A 36 -33.66 10.25 -30.49
N SER A 37 -32.95 10.82 -29.53
CA SER A 37 -31.59 10.45 -29.14
C SER A 37 -31.34 10.82 -27.68
N TYR A 38 -30.31 10.21 -27.09
CA TYR A 38 -29.83 10.57 -25.75
C TYR A 38 -28.54 11.37 -25.86
N LEU A 39 -28.46 12.50 -25.18
CA LEU A 39 -27.21 13.20 -24.96
C LEU A 39 -26.63 12.82 -23.59
N TYR A 40 -25.37 12.39 -23.59
CA TYR A 40 -24.57 12.16 -22.39
C TYR A 40 -23.58 13.32 -22.24
N LEU A 41 -23.58 13.97 -21.07
CA LEU A 41 -22.65 15.06 -20.75
C LEU A 41 -21.67 14.60 -19.67
N LYS A 42 -20.36 14.67 -19.95
CA LYS A 42 -19.29 14.57 -18.95
C LYS A 42 -19.18 15.93 -18.27
N ILE A 43 -19.47 15.99 -16.97
CA ILE A 43 -19.34 17.22 -16.16
C ILE A 43 -18.23 17.00 -15.15
N ASP A 44 -17.15 17.77 -15.28
CA ASP A 44 -16.01 17.76 -14.37
C ASP A 44 -16.19 18.87 -13.33
N PHE A 45 -16.13 18.52 -12.03
CA PHE A 45 -16.29 19.50 -10.95
C PHE A 45 -15.36 19.23 -9.77
N LEU A 46 -14.94 20.32 -9.12
CA LEU A 46 -14.22 20.33 -7.84
C LEU A 46 -15.16 19.87 -6.70
N SER A 47 -14.67 19.24 -5.62
CA SER A 47 -15.55 18.86 -4.49
C SER A 47 -16.22 20.05 -3.80
N SER A 48 -15.63 21.24 -3.91
CA SER A 48 -16.25 22.53 -3.59
C SER A 48 -17.57 22.80 -4.33
N GLY A 49 -17.82 22.12 -5.45
CA GLY A 49 -18.99 22.24 -6.31
C GLY A 49 -18.85 23.24 -7.45
N ILE A 50 -17.64 23.72 -7.70
CA ILE A 50 -17.32 24.55 -8.86
C ILE A 50 -17.21 23.65 -10.08
N GLU A 51 -18.05 23.92 -11.08
CA GLU A 51 -17.96 23.36 -12.43
C GLU A 51 -16.66 23.81 -13.09
N ILE A 52 -15.90 22.86 -13.63
CA ILE A 52 -14.64 23.11 -14.34
C ILE A 52 -14.89 23.04 -15.85
N ASN A 53 -15.67 22.06 -16.29
CA ASN A 53 -15.83 21.69 -17.69
C ASN A 53 -17.11 20.87 -17.92
N VAL A 54 -17.70 21.02 -19.11
CA VAL A 54 -18.86 20.24 -19.58
C VAL A 54 -18.63 19.86 -21.05
N LEU A 55 -18.52 18.55 -21.32
CA LEU A 55 -18.29 18.03 -22.66
C LEU A 55 -19.39 17.03 -23.07
N PRO A 56 -19.89 17.11 -24.33
CA PRO A 56 -20.74 16.06 -24.86
C PRO A 56 -19.92 14.79 -25.12
N MET A 57 -20.42 13.65 -24.65
CA MET A 57 -19.78 12.35 -24.84
C MET A 57 -20.55 11.53 -25.88
N ASN A 58 -19.80 10.93 -26.80
CA ASN A 58 -20.35 10.07 -27.85
C ASN A 58 -20.02 8.61 -27.49
N ILE A 59 -20.91 7.95 -26.73
CA ILE A 59 -20.69 6.58 -26.27
C ILE A 59 -21.37 5.60 -27.24
N ASP A 60 -20.58 4.97 -28.10
CA ASP A 60 -21.04 3.90 -29.00
C ASP A 60 -20.95 2.55 -28.28
N ILE A 61 -22.09 2.01 -27.83
CA ILE A 61 -22.14 0.83 -26.96
C ILE A 61 -22.72 -0.35 -27.73
N PRO A 62 -21.94 -1.43 -27.92
CA PRO A 62 -22.30 -2.52 -28.83
C PRO A 62 -23.29 -3.53 -28.26
N ASN A 63 -23.94 -3.25 -27.12
CA ASN A 63 -24.91 -4.17 -26.49
C ASN A 63 -26.32 -3.54 -26.42
N PRO A 64 -27.30 -4.03 -27.22
CA PRO A 64 -28.66 -3.48 -27.25
C PRO A 64 -29.50 -3.83 -26.02
N LEU A 65 -29.04 -4.70 -25.13
CA LEU A 65 -29.72 -5.02 -23.86
C LEU A 65 -29.49 -3.96 -22.77
N ILE A 66 -28.56 -3.02 -23.00
CA ILE A 66 -28.19 -1.99 -22.03
C ILE A 66 -28.98 -0.71 -22.30
N ASP A 67 -29.82 -0.32 -21.34
CA ASP A 67 -30.68 0.88 -21.42
C ASP A 67 -30.30 1.98 -20.42
N GLN A 68 -29.48 1.62 -19.42
CA GLN A 68 -29.10 2.44 -18.27
C GLN A 68 -27.59 2.45 -18.06
N PHE A 69 -27.08 3.59 -17.56
CA PHE A 69 -25.66 3.81 -17.30
C PHE A 69 -25.45 4.42 -15.92
N SER A 70 -24.44 3.90 -15.22
CA SER A 70 -23.86 4.46 -14.01
C SER A 70 -22.39 4.78 -14.24
N ILE A 71 -21.83 5.69 -13.45
CA ILE A 71 -20.41 6.05 -13.50
C ILE A 71 -19.84 6.12 -12.09
N ALA A 72 -18.59 5.69 -11.93
CA ALA A 72 -17.80 5.94 -10.73
C ALA A 72 -16.37 6.34 -11.11
N THR A 73 -15.87 7.43 -10.50
CA THR A 73 -14.46 7.85 -10.61
C THR A 73 -13.54 6.82 -9.98
N LEU A 74 -12.38 6.58 -10.59
CA LEU A 74 -11.39 5.64 -10.07
C LEU A 74 -10.34 6.36 -9.21
N PRO A 75 -10.02 5.84 -8.00
CA PRO A 75 -8.96 6.36 -7.14
C PRO A 75 -7.58 6.56 -7.79
N TYR A 76 -7.22 5.76 -8.81
CA TYR A 76 -5.96 5.87 -9.58
C TYR A 76 -6.13 6.52 -10.96
N GLY A 77 -7.01 7.54 -11.06
CA GLY A 77 -7.28 8.28 -12.30
C GLY A 77 -8.30 7.57 -13.21
N GLY A 78 -8.97 8.32 -14.10
CA GLY A 78 -10.01 7.78 -14.96
C GLY A 78 -11.34 7.45 -14.25
N TYR A 79 -12.22 6.72 -14.95
CA TYR A 79 -13.56 6.36 -14.47
C TYR A 79 -14.04 5.01 -15.01
N LEU A 80 -14.90 4.33 -14.24
CA LEU A 80 -15.68 3.18 -14.69
C LEU A 80 -17.06 3.65 -15.13
N LEU A 81 -17.41 3.41 -16.40
CA LEU A 81 -18.78 3.45 -16.90
C LEU A 81 -19.37 2.04 -16.77
N SER A 82 -20.43 1.89 -15.99
CA SER A 82 -21.18 0.64 -15.85
C SER A 82 -22.48 0.70 -16.65
N GLY A 83 -22.58 -0.11 -17.70
CA GLY A 83 -23.83 -0.36 -18.40
C GLY A 83 -24.68 -1.40 -17.67
N ILE A 84 -25.97 -1.10 -17.49
CA ILE A 84 -26.95 -1.97 -16.84
C ILE A 84 -27.98 -2.40 -17.88
N GLY A 85 -28.30 -3.69 -17.90
CA GLY A 85 -29.30 -4.27 -18.78
C GLY A 85 -30.07 -5.40 -18.11
N THR A 86 -31.03 -5.98 -18.83
CA THR A 86 -31.82 -7.12 -18.36
C THR A 86 -31.93 -8.16 -19.48
N PHE A 87 -31.70 -9.43 -19.17
CA PHE A 87 -31.95 -10.55 -20.09
C PHE A 87 -33.45 -10.87 -20.21
N ASP A 88 -33.86 -11.56 -21.27
CA ASP A 88 -35.27 -11.97 -21.51
C ASP A 88 -35.86 -12.83 -20.36
N ASN A 89 -35.02 -13.48 -19.56
CA ASN A 89 -35.41 -14.27 -18.39
C ASN A 89 -35.64 -13.42 -17.12
N GLY A 90 -35.39 -12.11 -17.17
CA GLY A 90 -35.51 -11.17 -16.05
C GLY A 90 -34.24 -11.00 -15.21
N GLU A 91 -33.12 -11.63 -15.57
CA GLU A 91 -31.85 -11.46 -14.85
C GLU A 91 -31.19 -10.12 -15.19
N THR A 92 -30.77 -9.37 -14.16
CA THR A 92 -30.04 -8.11 -14.31
C THR A 92 -28.58 -8.39 -14.66
N ILE A 93 -28.09 -7.74 -15.70
CA ILE A 93 -26.68 -7.79 -16.14
C ILE A 93 -25.98 -6.44 -15.96
N ILE A 94 -24.67 -6.52 -15.77
CA ILE A 94 -23.79 -5.36 -15.74
C ILE A 94 -22.55 -5.59 -16.64
N GLU A 95 -22.18 -4.54 -17.35
CA GLU A 95 -20.96 -4.45 -18.15
C GLU A 95 -20.15 -3.22 -17.74
N GLY A 96 -18.83 -3.31 -17.79
CA GLY A 96 -17.93 -2.26 -17.33
C GLY A 96 -16.93 -1.86 -18.40
N PHE A 97 -16.87 -0.55 -18.63
CA PHE A 97 -15.94 0.10 -19.55
C PHE A 97 -15.11 1.08 -18.71
N ILE A 98 -13.81 0.85 -18.63
CA ILE A 98 -12.88 1.70 -17.91
C ILE A 98 -12.36 2.75 -18.90
N PHE A 99 -12.33 4.00 -18.52
CA PHE A 99 -11.83 5.10 -19.33
C PHE A 99 -10.71 5.82 -18.60
N ASN A 100 -9.67 6.27 -19.33
CA ASN A 100 -8.71 7.25 -18.81
C ASN A 100 -9.27 8.69 -18.95
N ASP A 101 -8.51 9.69 -18.52
CA ASP A 101 -8.93 11.09 -18.58
C ASP A 101 -9.00 11.63 -20.04
N GLU A 102 -8.34 10.97 -20.98
CA GLU A 102 -8.39 11.20 -22.43
C GLU A 102 -9.55 10.45 -23.14
N ASP A 103 -10.44 9.83 -22.36
CA ASP A 103 -11.59 9.03 -22.81
C ASP A 103 -11.23 7.79 -23.69
N ILE A 104 -10.00 7.25 -23.53
CA ILE A 104 -9.58 5.98 -24.13
C ILE A 104 -10.16 4.80 -23.34
N VAL A 105 -10.77 3.84 -24.05
CA VAL A 105 -11.48 2.68 -23.45
C VAL A 105 -10.55 1.49 -23.16
N TYR A 106 -10.70 0.95 -21.96
CA TYR A 106 -10.11 -0.28 -21.45
C TYR A 106 -11.25 -1.19 -20.94
N ARG A 107 -11.08 -2.51 -21.02
CA ARG A 107 -12.06 -3.48 -20.50
C ARG A 107 -11.67 -3.91 -19.09
N TRP A 108 -12.66 -4.20 -18.25
CA TRP A 108 -12.47 -4.94 -17.00
C TRP A 108 -12.29 -6.45 -17.26
N ASP A 109 -11.91 -7.22 -16.24
CA ASP A 109 -11.67 -8.67 -16.38
C ASP A 109 -12.94 -9.53 -16.23
N LEU A 110 -14.09 -8.93 -15.89
CA LEU A 110 -15.33 -9.69 -15.75
C LEU A 110 -15.92 -10.09 -17.11
N PRO A 111 -16.60 -11.25 -17.22
CA PRO A 111 -17.27 -11.67 -18.44
C PRO A 111 -18.21 -10.62 -19.03
N PHE A 112 -18.32 -10.64 -20.36
CA PHE A 112 -19.33 -9.86 -21.08
C PHE A 112 -20.73 -10.27 -20.58
N SER A 113 -21.57 -9.28 -20.24
CA SER A 113 -22.87 -9.45 -19.59
C SER A 113 -22.81 -10.26 -18.27
N THR A 114 -22.13 -9.74 -17.24
CA THR A 114 -22.05 -10.39 -15.92
C THR A 114 -23.37 -10.25 -15.14
N VAL A 115 -23.93 -11.36 -14.65
CA VAL A 115 -25.18 -11.34 -13.85
C VAL A 115 -24.94 -10.81 -12.43
N THR A 116 -25.83 -9.92 -11.97
CA THR A 116 -25.80 -9.28 -10.65
C THR A 116 -27.15 -9.43 -9.93
N ASN A 117 -27.25 -8.98 -8.67
CA ASN A 117 -28.53 -8.92 -7.97
C ASN A 117 -29.39 -7.74 -8.45
N PHE A 118 -30.70 -7.80 -8.20
CA PHE A 118 -31.66 -6.76 -8.65
C PHE A 118 -31.41 -5.35 -8.07
N LEU A 119 -30.59 -5.24 -7.02
CA LEU A 119 -30.18 -3.99 -6.39
C LEU A 119 -28.84 -3.45 -6.93
N ILE A 120 -28.15 -4.22 -7.78
CA ILE A 120 -26.89 -3.86 -8.43
C ILE A 120 -25.86 -3.37 -7.39
N VAL A 121 -25.78 -4.08 -6.26
CA VAL A 121 -24.97 -3.65 -5.12
C VAL A 121 -23.50 -3.81 -5.47
N SER A 122 -22.81 -2.69 -5.67
CA SER A 122 -21.39 -2.67 -5.99
C SER A 122 -20.63 -1.55 -5.30
N LYS A 123 -19.30 -1.68 -5.23
CA LYS A 123 -18.41 -0.64 -4.70
C LYS A 123 -17.01 -0.76 -5.30
N ILE A 124 -16.41 0.39 -5.62
CA ILE A 124 -14.98 0.50 -5.93
C ILE A 124 -14.24 0.81 -4.63
N LEU A 125 -13.21 0.02 -4.32
CA LEU A 125 -12.31 0.25 -3.20
C LEU A 125 -11.18 1.20 -3.61
N ARG A 126 -10.52 1.81 -2.61
CA ARG A 126 -9.41 2.75 -2.82
C ARG A 126 -8.26 2.18 -3.64
N ASN A 127 -8.03 0.87 -3.59
CA ASN A 127 -7.00 0.14 -4.34
C ASN A 127 -7.45 -0.23 -5.78
N ASN A 128 -8.52 0.40 -6.30
CA ASN A 128 -9.22 0.07 -7.54
C ASN A 128 -9.87 -1.33 -7.63
N THR A 129 -9.91 -2.14 -6.56
CA THR A 129 -10.71 -3.37 -6.57
C THR A 129 -12.20 -3.04 -6.62
N TYR A 130 -12.89 -3.51 -7.65
CA TYR A 130 -14.35 -3.50 -7.76
C TYR A 130 -14.93 -4.74 -7.08
N ILE A 131 -15.98 -4.52 -6.28
CA ILE A 131 -16.78 -5.57 -5.65
C ILE A 131 -18.20 -5.46 -6.20
N LEU A 132 -18.77 -6.59 -6.64
CA LEU A 132 -20.12 -6.69 -7.17
C LEU A 132 -20.86 -7.85 -6.51
N ALA A 133 -22.07 -7.58 -6.02
CA ALA A 133 -22.98 -8.62 -5.53
C ALA A 133 -23.57 -9.42 -6.70
N GLN A 134 -23.51 -10.74 -6.60
CA GLN A 134 -24.15 -11.65 -7.54
C GLN A 134 -25.58 -11.98 -7.08
N LEU A 135 -26.37 -12.57 -7.97
CA LEU A 135 -27.72 -13.03 -7.68
C LEU A 135 -27.74 -14.02 -6.50
N GLU A 136 -28.71 -13.88 -5.58
CA GLU A 136 -28.86 -14.80 -4.45
C GLU A 136 -29.54 -16.11 -4.89
N GLU A 137 -28.83 -17.22 -4.80
CA GLU A 137 -29.39 -18.54 -5.07
C GLU A 137 -29.82 -19.25 -3.78
N LYS A 138 -31.14 -19.27 -3.53
CA LYS A 138 -31.83 -19.97 -2.42
C LYS A 138 -31.47 -19.49 -1.00
N ARG A 139 -30.22 -19.70 -0.60
CA ARG A 139 -29.63 -19.33 0.71
C ARG A 139 -28.16 -18.95 0.61
N ASN A 140 -27.59 -18.95 -0.61
CA ASN A 140 -26.22 -18.58 -0.86
C ASN A 140 -26.20 -17.19 -1.51
N TRP A 141 -25.38 -16.30 -0.97
CA TRP A 141 -24.98 -15.05 -1.61
C TRP A 141 -23.52 -15.19 -2.06
N ALA A 142 -23.14 -14.48 -3.11
CA ALA A 142 -21.77 -14.42 -3.60
C ALA A 142 -21.40 -12.99 -3.96
N LEU A 143 -20.12 -12.67 -3.81
CA LEU A 143 -19.50 -11.46 -4.32
C LEU A 143 -18.47 -11.87 -5.36
N VAL A 144 -18.44 -11.18 -6.49
CA VAL A 144 -17.31 -11.26 -7.41
C VAL A 144 -16.45 -10.00 -7.24
N THR A 145 -15.14 -10.18 -7.37
CA THR A 145 -14.16 -9.09 -7.26
C THR A 145 -13.24 -9.09 -8.47
N THR A 146 -12.95 -7.91 -9.00
CA THR A 146 -12.00 -7.69 -10.10
C THR A 146 -11.17 -6.45 -9.78
N ASP A 147 -9.89 -6.44 -10.12
CA ASP A 147 -9.07 -5.25 -9.99
C ASP A 147 -9.25 -4.39 -11.25
N LEU A 148 -9.71 -3.15 -11.09
CA LEU A 148 -9.83 -2.21 -12.20
C LEU A 148 -8.47 -1.61 -12.51
N TYR A 149 -8.26 -1.24 -13.77
CA TYR A 149 -7.04 -0.61 -14.24
C TYR A 149 -6.67 0.63 -13.40
N LYS A 150 -5.38 0.80 -13.13
CA LYS A 150 -4.83 1.93 -12.38
C LYS A 150 -3.92 2.72 -13.33
N PHE A 151 -4.33 3.92 -13.72
CA PHE A 151 -3.55 4.74 -14.65
C PHE A 151 -2.35 5.41 -13.99
N GLU A 152 -2.39 5.53 -12.65
CA GLU A 152 -1.45 6.29 -11.84
C GLU A 152 -0.82 5.41 -10.73
N GLU A 153 -0.67 4.10 -10.97
CA GLU A 153 -0.18 3.14 -9.96
C GLU A 153 1.22 3.48 -9.46
N GLU A 154 2.10 3.91 -10.36
CA GLU A 154 3.49 4.26 -10.05
C GLU A 154 3.63 5.47 -9.11
N LYS A 155 2.57 6.27 -8.93
CA LYS A 155 2.53 7.37 -7.95
C LYS A 155 2.17 6.91 -6.54
N ASP A 156 1.58 5.72 -6.37
CA ASP A 156 1.23 5.19 -5.05
C ASP A 156 2.35 4.30 -4.50
N HIS A 157 3.11 4.83 -3.55
CA HIS A 157 4.17 4.12 -2.86
C HIS A 157 3.65 3.10 -1.80
N GLY A 158 2.48 2.50 -2.05
CA GLY A 158 1.80 1.52 -1.19
C GLY A 158 0.92 2.13 -0.10
N TYR A 159 0.34 3.30 -0.33
CA TYR A 159 -0.45 4.07 0.65
C TYR A 159 -1.96 4.03 0.43
N GLU A 160 -2.41 3.53 -0.73
CA GLU A 160 -3.73 3.87 -1.26
C GLU A 160 -3.91 5.40 -1.35
N ASN A 161 -2.81 6.13 -1.65
CA ASN A 161 -2.75 7.60 -1.68
C ASN A 161 -1.54 8.12 -2.49
N PHE A 162 -1.78 8.45 -3.76
CA PHE A 162 -0.77 8.92 -4.72
C PHE A 162 -0.12 10.28 -4.37
N HIS A 163 -0.64 11.02 -3.39
CA HIS A 163 0.01 12.23 -2.90
C HIS A 163 1.13 11.95 -1.90
N ILE A 164 1.29 10.72 -1.38
CA ILE A 164 2.33 10.38 -0.41
C ILE A 164 3.58 9.88 -1.15
N ASP A 165 4.61 10.73 -1.14
CA ASP A 165 5.89 10.48 -1.81
C ASP A 165 6.79 9.58 -0.94
N THR A 166 7.10 10.03 0.28
CA THR A 166 7.91 9.24 1.23
C THR A 166 7.49 9.49 2.67
N LYS A 167 8.03 8.70 3.61
CA LYS A 167 7.77 8.88 5.04
C LYS A 167 8.91 8.39 5.92
N SER A 168 8.77 8.64 7.22
CA SER A 168 9.55 7.96 8.25
C SER A 168 8.68 7.72 9.48
N PRO A 169 8.60 6.48 10.02
CA PRO A 169 9.13 5.21 9.48
C PRO A 169 8.33 4.67 8.29
N ASN A 170 8.94 3.77 7.49
CA ASN A 170 8.32 3.08 6.35
C ASN A 170 7.24 2.06 6.77
N ILE A 171 6.57 1.43 5.78
CA ILE A 171 5.66 0.30 6.05
C ILE A 171 6.50 -0.89 6.56
N ASN A 172 6.05 -1.54 7.63
CA ASN A 172 6.69 -2.69 8.30
C ASN A 172 8.06 -2.41 8.95
N ASP A 173 8.48 -1.15 9.07
CA ASP A 173 9.75 -0.78 9.71
C ASP A 173 9.84 -1.22 11.19
N LYS A 174 11.09 -1.39 11.68
CA LYS A 174 11.40 -1.61 13.09
C LYS A 174 11.90 -0.33 13.75
N LEU A 175 11.06 0.31 14.57
CA LEU A 175 11.42 1.49 15.36
C LEU A 175 12.11 1.10 16.67
N TYR A 176 13.38 1.49 16.84
CA TYR A 176 14.13 1.20 18.07
C TYR A 176 13.87 2.23 19.18
N SER A 177 13.65 1.72 20.39
CA SER A 177 13.16 2.47 21.58
C SER A 177 14.16 3.42 22.27
N LYS A 178 14.77 4.35 21.51
CA LYS A 178 15.09 5.74 21.88
C LYS A 178 16.02 6.40 20.86
N GLN A 179 15.43 7.24 20.01
CA GLN A 179 15.95 8.58 19.75
C GLN A 179 14.80 9.55 20.02
N SER A 180 14.99 10.50 20.93
CA SER A 180 13.93 11.44 21.31
C SER A 180 14.06 12.74 20.51
N PRO A 181 12.94 13.37 20.08
CA PRO A 181 11.59 12.81 20.03
C PRO A 181 11.40 11.93 18.77
N LEU A 182 10.66 10.83 18.90
CA LEU A 182 10.18 10.09 17.72
C LEU A 182 9.15 10.98 16.99
N GLN A 183 9.34 11.11 15.68
CA GLN A 183 8.47 11.89 14.80
C GLN A 183 7.97 10.98 13.68
N LEU A 184 6.70 11.13 13.31
CA LEU A 184 6.20 10.61 12.04
C LEU A 184 6.32 11.72 11.01
N ASN A 185 7.11 11.49 9.97
CA ASN A 185 7.30 12.45 8.90
C ASN A 185 6.60 11.91 7.65
N ILE A 186 5.82 12.75 6.98
CA ILE A 186 5.10 12.41 5.76
C ILE A 186 5.48 13.47 4.74
N LEU A 187 6.14 13.06 3.67
CA LEU A 187 6.40 13.90 2.52
C LEU A 187 5.27 13.69 1.53
N MET A 188 4.57 14.77 1.20
CA MET A 188 3.52 14.76 0.19
C MET A 188 3.93 15.55 -1.03
N ASN A 189 3.51 15.08 -2.20
CA ASN A 189 3.59 15.81 -3.46
C ASN A 189 2.18 16.29 -3.85
N VAL A 190 1.98 17.60 -3.86
CA VAL A 190 0.74 18.24 -4.29
C VAL A 190 1.09 19.25 -5.38
N ASP A 191 0.61 18.98 -6.60
CA ASP A 191 0.87 19.78 -7.81
C ASP A 191 2.36 20.11 -8.03
N GLY A 192 3.23 19.12 -7.84
CA GLY A 192 4.69 19.25 -7.96
C GLY A 192 5.39 19.91 -6.77
N ASN A 193 4.65 20.31 -5.74
CA ASN A 193 5.21 20.92 -4.53
C ASN A 193 5.33 19.89 -3.41
N LEU A 194 6.57 19.63 -2.99
CA LEU A 194 6.87 18.75 -1.87
C LEU A 194 6.65 19.45 -0.52
N THR A 195 5.76 18.90 0.31
CA THR A 195 5.41 19.41 1.64
C THR A 195 5.60 18.33 2.70
N THR A 196 6.39 18.62 3.75
CA THR A 196 6.61 17.67 4.85
C THR A 196 5.74 17.98 6.07
N ILE A 197 4.82 17.08 6.42
CA ILE A 197 4.14 17.07 7.71
C ILE A 197 5.05 16.39 8.74
N ASN A 198 5.28 17.05 9.87
CA ASN A 198 6.11 16.52 10.96
C ASN A 198 5.22 16.34 12.21
N ILE A 199 4.83 15.10 12.52
CA ILE A 199 3.96 14.77 13.66
C ILE A 199 4.85 14.36 14.85
N LYS A 200 4.85 15.17 15.91
CA LYS A 200 5.56 14.86 17.16
C LYS A 200 4.73 13.89 17.99
N LEU A 201 5.27 12.72 18.30
CA LEU A 201 4.61 11.74 19.16
C LEU A 201 4.79 12.09 20.65
N LEU A 202 3.80 11.72 21.47
CA LEU A 202 3.96 11.77 22.92
C LEU A 202 4.84 10.59 23.37
N ASN A 203 5.61 10.77 24.46
CA ASN A 203 6.48 9.72 24.99
C ASN A 203 5.73 8.43 25.38
N CYS A 204 4.41 8.51 25.61
CA CYS A 204 3.54 7.37 25.93
C CYS A 204 2.83 6.75 24.72
N THR A 205 2.90 7.34 23.52
CA THR A 205 2.19 6.82 22.32
C THR A 205 2.69 5.43 21.90
N LEU A 206 3.97 5.14 22.16
CA LEU A 206 4.63 3.88 21.78
C LEU A 206 5.13 3.12 23.02
N ASN A 207 4.22 2.86 23.98
CA ASN A 207 4.54 2.35 25.31
C ASN A 207 4.74 0.82 25.41
N GLN A 208 4.26 0.04 24.43
CA GLN A 208 4.47 -1.40 24.34
C GLN A 208 5.58 -1.74 23.33
N LEU A 209 6.63 -2.45 23.78
CA LEU A 209 7.69 -2.97 22.93
C LEU A 209 7.26 -4.27 22.23
N GLY A 210 7.74 -4.50 21.00
CA GLY A 210 7.38 -5.67 20.20
C GLY A 210 6.01 -5.56 19.53
N SER A 211 5.15 -4.66 20.00
CA SER A 211 3.83 -4.39 19.39
C SER A 211 3.96 -3.72 18.02
N ARG A 212 3.03 -4.09 17.13
CA ARG A 212 2.74 -3.39 15.88
C ARG A 212 1.82 -2.22 16.16
N TYR A 213 2.18 -1.06 15.62
CA TYR A 213 1.39 0.17 15.66
C TYR A 213 0.93 0.51 14.25
N TYR A 214 -0.24 1.12 14.17
CA TYR A 214 -0.86 1.56 12.92
C TYR A 214 -0.92 3.09 12.90
N VAL A 215 -0.74 3.67 11.72
CA VAL A 215 -0.93 5.11 11.47
C VAL A 215 -2.05 5.25 10.46
N SER A 216 -3.22 5.65 10.94
CA SER A 216 -4.32 6.13 10.11
C SER A 216 -4.30 7.66 10.08
N ILE A 217 -4.72 8.22 8.95
CA ILE A 217 -4.89 9.66 8.74
C ILE A 217 -6.24 9.82 8.04
N GLU A 218 -7.10 10.66 8.58
CA GLU A 218 -8.41 10.91 8.00
C GLU A 218 -8.29 11.61 6.64
N ASN A 219 -9.29 11.40 5.76
CA ASN A 219 -9.43 12.23 4.57
C ASN A 219 -9.61 13.70 4.98
N ASN A 220 -9.30 14.65 4.10
CA ASN A 220 -9.43 16.08 4.38
C ASN A 220 -8.46 16.62 5.47
N PHE A 221 -7.47 15.83 5.90
CA PHE A 221 -6.41 16.28 6.81
C PHE A 221 -5.49 17.34 6.17
N VAL A 222 -5.33 17.29 4.85
CA VAL A 222 -4.51 18.19 4.02
C VAL A 222 -5.32 18.53 2.80
N ARG A 223 -5.49 19.82 2.46
CA ARG A 223 -6.10 20.26 1.20
C ARG A 223 -5.06 20.72 0.21
N ASP A 224 -5.35 20.60 -1.07
CA ASP A 224 -4.64 21.40 -2.07
C ASP A 224 -4.82 22.91 -1.79
N ARG A 225 -3.76 23.68 -2.08
CA ARG A 225 -3.70 25.13 -1.86
C ARG A 225 -4.44 25.93 -2.93
N ILE A 226 -4.50 25.47 -4.17
CA ILE A 226 -5.06 26.20 -5.31
C ILE A 226 -6.58 25.99 -5.33
N TYR A 227 -7.02 24.76 -5.50
CA TYR A 227 -8.41 24.35 -5.68
C TYR A 227 -9.16 24.16 -4.35
N LYS A 228 -8.46 24.15 -3.21
CA LYS A 228 -8.99 23.96 -1.83
C LYS A 228 -9.53 22.57 -1.55
N GLU A 229 -8.96 21.59 -2.24
CA GLU A 229 -9.59 20.29 -2.43
C GLU A 229 -9.09 19.19 -1.46
N PRO A 230 -9.99 18.41 -0.82
CA PRO A 230 -9.71 17.12 -0.14
C PRO A 230 -8.51 17.14 0.80
N LEU A 231 -7.56 16.22 0.75
CA LEU A 231 -7.27 15.12 -0.17
C LEU A 231 -7.63 13.77 0.48
N TYR A 232 -7.10 12.64 -0.03
CA TYR A 232 -7.09 11.38 0.71
C TYR A 232 -6.13 11.41 1.91
N GLY A 233 -6.50 10.71 2.98
CA GLY A 233 -5.60 10.38 4.08
C GLY A 233 -4.96 8.99 3.91
N VAL A 234 -4.48 8.39 5.01
CA VAL A 234 -3.94 7.02 5.05
C VAL A 234 -4.98 6.14 5.74
N LYS A 235 -5.47 5.14 5.02
CA LYS A 235 -6.45 4.21 5.56
C LYS A 235 -5.83 3.37 6.67
N ASP A 236 -6.68 2.97 7.62
CA ASP A 236 -6.28 2.08 8.70
C ASP A 236 -5.69 0.76 8.17
N HIS A 237 -4.83 0.14 8.95
CA HIS A 237 -4.04 -1.06 8.61
C HIS A 237 -3.00 -0.93 7.47
N VAL A 238 -3.04 0.11 6.61
CA VAL A 238 -2.09 0.29 5.49
C VAL A 238 -0.68 0.66 5.98
N TRP A 239 -0.53 1.73 6.76
CA TRP A 239 0.76 2.08 7.38
C TRP A 239 0.84 1.46 8.76
N SER A 240 1.78 0.53 8.94
CA SER A 240 2.17 0.03 10.25
C SER A 240 3.68 -0.12 10.41
N PHE A 241 4.14 -0.17 11.65
CA PHE A 241 5.53 -0.44 12.04
C PHE A 241 5.56 -1.18 13.38
N ILE A 242 6.67 -1.84 13.69
CA ILE A 242 6.88 -2.59 14.94
C ILE A 242 7.89 -1.85 15.81
N THR A 243 7.61 -1.68 17.09
CA THR A 243 8.64 -1.17 18.02
C THR A 243 9.56 -2.29 18.46
N SER A 244 10.87 -2.01 18.53
CA SER A 244 11.89 -2.95 18.98
C SER A 244 12.63 -2.40 20.22
N PRO A 245 13.05 -3.26 21.16
CA PRO A 245 14.06 -2.86 22.14
C PRO A 245 15.31 -2.37 21.41
N LEU A 246 16.01 -1.36 21.95
CA LEU A 246 17.29 -0.91 21.39
C LEU A 246 18.23 -2.11 21.18
N PRO A 247 18.94 -2.21 20.03
CA PRO A 247 19.99 -3.19 19.89
C PRO A 247 21.06 -2.96 20.98
N PRO A 248 21.69 -4.02 21.52
CA PRO A 248 22.65 -3.88 22.61
C PRO A 248 23.76 -2.89 22.25
N LYS A 249 24.20 -2.08 23.23
CA LYS A 249 25.33 -1.14 23.02
C LYS A 249 26.51 -1.89 22.41
N LYS A 250 27.20 -1.32 21.41
CA LYS A 250 28.26 -1.99 20.61
C LYS A 250 29.28 -2.84 21.40
N LYS A 251 29.59 -2.47 22.65
CA LYS A 251 30.42 -3.27 23.55
C LYS A 251 29.71 -4.56 24.01
N ILE A 252 28.53 -4.44 24.61
CA ILE A 252 27.68 -5.57 25.06
C ILE A 252 27.37 -6.52 23.89
N PHE A 253 27.07 -5.97 22.71
CA PHE A 253 26.85 -6.77 21.49
C PHE A 253 28.07 -7.62 21.14
N ARG A 254 29.29 -7.04 21.16
CA ARG A 254 30.54 -7.78 20.88
C ARG A 254 30.90 -8.79 21.96
N ASP A 255 30.73 -8.42 23.23
CA ASP A 255 31.02 -9.28 24.38
C ASP A 255 30.13 -10.53 24.34
N ARG A 256 28.81 -10.35 24.15
CA ARG A 256 27.79 -11.41 24.01
C ARG A 256 28.02 -12.26 22.76
N LYS A 257 28.19 -11.64 21.58
CA LYS A 257 28.47 -12.37 20.33
C LYS A 257 29.62 -13.35 20.48
N GLY A 258 30.76 -12.92 21.01
CA GLY A 258 31.91 -13.83 21.12
C GLY A 258 31.71 -14.96 22.13
N GLN A 259 30.76 -14.84 23.06
CA GLN A 259 30.33 -15.93 23.95
C GLN A 259 29.38 -16.89 23.21
N GLU A 260 28.34 -16.36 22.58
CA GLU A 260 27.39 -17.15 21.77
C GLU A 260 28.11 -17.96 20.68
N LEU A 261 29.13 -17.40 20.01
CA LEU A 261 29.93 -18.12 19.04
C LEU A 261 30.83 -19.20 19.67
N ALA A 262 31.43 -18.93 20.83
CA ALA A 262 32.29 -19.88 21.54
C ALA A 262 31.48 -21.10 22.02
N ASP A 263 30.28 -20.85 22.57
CA ASP A 263 29.34 -21.87 23.03
C ASP A 263 28.77 -22.70 21.87
N ALA A 264 28.60 -22.09 20.68
CA ALA A 264 28.04 -22.76 19.51
C ALA A 264 29.01 -23.70 18.78
N ILE A 265 30.33 -23.44 18.78
CA ILE A 265 31.36 -24.31 18.15
C ILE A 265 32.21 -25.10 19.16
N PRO A 266 31.66 -25.38 20.36
CA PRO A 266 32.35 -25.64 21.63
C PRO A 266 33.87 -25.35 21.67
N VAL A 267 34.23 -24.08 21.84
CA VAL A 267 35.61 -23.62 22.12
C VAL A 267 35.64 -22.62 23.28
N SER A 268 36.80 -22.43 23.90
CA SER A 268 36.96 -21.42 24.96
C SER A 268 36.73 -20.00 24.45
N ARG A 269 35.98 -19.20 25.22
CA ARG A 269 35.67 -17.78 24.93
C ARG A 269 36.90 -16.94 24.56
N GLN A 270 38.03 -17.22 25.20
CA GLN A 270 39.32 -16.55 25.03
C GLN A 270 39.93 -16.75 23.64
N ARG A 271 39.53 -17.80 22.91
CA ARG A 271 39.97 -18.08 21.55
C ARG A 271 39.23 -17.25 20.49
N ILE A 272 38.03 -16.75 20.81
CA ILE A 272 37.21 -15.92 19.91
C ILE A 272 37.55 -14.44 20.13
N THR A 273 38.46 -13.92 19.32
CA THR A 273 38.80 -12.49 19.28
C THR A 273 38.11 -11.79 18.11
N THR A 274 37.81 -10.50 18.29
CA THR A 274 37.37 -9.61 17.20
C THR A 274 38.26 -8.39 17.25
N ASN A 275 38.85 -7.98 16.12
CA ASN A 275 39.51 -6.68 16.09
C ASN A 275 38.43 -5.56 16.18
N GLU A 276 38.77 -4.39 16.73
CA GLU A 276 37.77 -3.35 16.98
C GLU A 276 37.31 -2.60 15.71
N LYS A 277 37.97 -2.85 14.57
CA LYS A 277 37.72 -2.19 13.29
C LYS A 277 36.56 -2.87 12.58
N ALA A 278 35.41 -2.20 12.64
CA ALA A 278 34.27 -2.52 11.80
C ALA A 278 34.49 -1.89 10.42
N GLU A 279 34.62 -2.71 9.38
CA GLU A 279 34.70 -2.27 7.99
C GLU A 279 33.30 -2.30 7.38
N THR A 280 32.97 -1.33 6.52
CA THR A 280 31.67 -1.31 5.83
C THR A 280 31.79 -2.15 4.57
N ASP A 281 30.86 -3.07 4.34
CA ASP A 281 30.84 -3.81 3.09
C ASP A 281 30.36 -2.88 1.97
N THR A 282 31.25 -2.60 1.01
CA THR A 282 30.95 -1.75 -0.16
C THR A 282 30.48 -2.55 -1.38
N SER A 283 30.40 -3.88 -1.29
CA SER A 283 29.91 -4.75 -2.37
C SER A 283 28.38 -4.84 -2.43
N VAL A 284 27.69 -4.36 -1.39
CA VAL A 284 26.23 -4.41 -1.25
C VAL A 284 25.62 -3.01 -1.11
N LEU A 285 24.40 -2.84 -1.65
CA LEU A 285 23.67 -1.56 -1.59
C LEU A 285 23.08 -1.25 -0.19
N GLN A 286 22.88 -2.28 0.63
CA GLN A 286 22.45 -2.12 2.02
C GLN A 286 23.67 -1.95 2.93
N ARG A 287 23.57 -1.12 3.98
CA ARG A 287 24.67 -0.89 4.94
C ARG A 287 24.96 -2.14 5.79
N GLN A 288 25.82 -3.01 5.28
CA GLN A 288 26.37 -4.15 6.02
C GLN A 288 27.76 -3.82 6.60
N ILE A 289 28.19 -4.62 7.57
CA ILE A 289 29.47 -4.45 8.27
C ILE A 289 30.23 -5.78 8.22
N LEU A 290 31.41 -5.77 7.62
CA LEU A 290 32.36 -6.87 7.70
C LEU A 290 32.88 -6.95 9.13
N LEU A 291 32.72 -8.13 9.74
CA LEU A 291 32.90 -8.32 11.17
C LEU A 291 34.01 -9.33 11.45
N PRO A 292 35.28 -8.89 11.52
CA PRO A 292 36.42 -9.78 11.67
C PRO A 292 36.35 -10.59 12.97
N ILE A 293 36.43 -11.91 12.81
CA ILE A 293 36.52 -12.90 13.88
C ILE A 293 37.84 -13.64 13.68
N GLU A 294 38.59 -13.79 14.76
CA GLU A 294 39.79 -14.61 14.84
C GLU A 294 39.49 -15.77 15.78
N ILE A 295 39.78 -17.00 15.33
CA ILE A 295 39.72 -18.21 16.16
C ILE A 295 41.15 -18.65 16.43
N LYS A 296 41.65 -18.35 17.63
CA LYS A 296 43.02 -18.69 18.03
C LYS A 296 43.20 -20.21 18.10
N LYS A 297 44.44 -20.66 17.91
CA LYS A 297 44.83 -22.05 18.16
C LYS A 297 44.69 -22.38 19.65
N ASP A 298 44.24 -23.59 19.95
CA ASP A 298 44.40 -24.20 21.28
C ASP A 298 45.73 -24.97 21.32
N ASP A 299 46.54 -24.70 22.35
CA ASP A 299 47.82 -25.37 22.59
C ASP A 299 47.71 -26.54 23.58
N SER A 300 46.55 -26.74 24.22
CA SER A 300 46.29 -27.89 25.10
C SER A 300 45.86 -29.16 24.34
N PHE A 301 45.44 -29.01 23.07
CA PHE A 301 44.87 -30.06 22.21
C PHE A 301 43.58 -30.70 22.76
N GLN A 302 42.92 -30.07 23.74
CA GLN A 302 41.64 -30.54 24.29
C GLN A 302 40.44 -29.96 23.54
N GLU A 303 40.63 -28.88 22.81
CA GLU A 303 39.54 -28.22 22.08
C GLU A 303 39.56 -28.48 20.56
N ARG A 304 38.48 -28.05 19.90
CA ARG A 304 38.32 -28.15 18.45
C ARG A 304 39.42 -27.38 17.71
N THR A 305 40.02 -28.03 16.71
CA THR A 305 41.05 -27.41 15.87
C THR A 305 40.47 -26.21 15.11
N VAL A 306 41.31 -25.21 14.83
CA VAL A 306 40.88 -23.97 14.13
C VAL A 306 40.17 -24.29 12.81
N ARG A 307 40.68 -25.27 12.05
CA ARG A 307 40.09 -25.70 10.77
C ARG A 307 38.66 -26.22 10.94
N PHE A 308 38.40 -27.07 11.93
CA PHE A 308 37.04 -27.58 12.15
C PHE A 308 36.14 -26.47 12.70
N ALA A 309 36.57 -25.74 13.74
CA ALA A 309 35.80 -24.64 14.33
C ALA A 309 35.33 -23.59 13.28
N ILE A 310 36.13 -23.31 12.25
CA ILE A 310 35.75 -22.46 11.11
C ILE A 310 34.63 -23.10 10.26
N ILE A 311 34.75 -24.38 9.91
CA ILE A 311 33.74 -25.12 9.13
C ILE A 311 32.42 -25.19 9.91
N ASP A 312 32.48 -25.49 11.21
CA ASP A 312 31.30 -25.54 12.07
C ASP A 312 30.63 -24.16 12.17
N LEU A 313 31.43 -23.09 12.33
CA LEU A 313 30.90 -21.72 12.40
C LEU A 313 30.21 -21.32 11.09
N ASP A 314 30.81 -21.61 9.94
CA ASP A 314 30.21 -21.37 8.63
C ASP A 314 28.89 -22.16 8.46
N GLN A 315 28.89 -23.45 8.80
CA GLN A 315 27.69 -24.29 8.77
C GLN A 315 26.59 -23.78 9.69
N LEU A 316 26.93 -23.32 10.90
CA LEU A 316 25.95 -22.81 11.85
C LEU A 316 25.34 -21.45 11.42
N ILE A 317 26.13 -20.59 10.77
CA ILE A 317 25.66 -19.31 10.22
C ILE A 317 24.82 -19.54 8.95
N THR A 318 25.27 -20.37 8.03
CA THR A 318 24.53 -20.67 6.78
C THR A 318 23.23 -21.45 7.03
N ASN A 319 23.12 -22.17 8.15
CA ASN A 319 21.89 -22.84 8.59
C ASN A 319 21.22 -22.11 9.77
N LYS A 320 21.47 -20.80 9.96
CA LYS A 320 20.97 -19.99 11.08
C LYS A 320 19.50 -20.23 11.47
N PRO A 321 18.52 -20.39 10.55
CA PRO A 321 17.11 -20.61 10.91
C PRO A 321 16.84 -21.84 11.79
N ILE A 322 17.76 -22.80 11.85
CA ILE A 322 17.63 -24.06 12.61
C ILE A 322 18.76 -24.31 13.63
N THR A 323 19.63 -23.32 13.87
CA THR A 323 20.81 -23.47 14.76
C THR A 323 20.75 -22.52 15.95
N VAL A 324 21.58 -22.77 16.96
CA VAL A 324 21.69 -21.91 18.16
C VAL A 324 22.14 -20.47 17.86
N ILE A 325 22.73 -20.22 16.68
CA ILE A 325 23.07 -18.88 16.20
C ILE A 325 21.81 -18.08 15.84
N GLY A 326 20.72 -18.72 15.42
CA GLY A 326 19.45 -18.04 15.11
C GLY A 326 18.70 -17.53 16.33
N SER A 327 18.95 -18.10 17.51
CA SER A 327 18.29 -17.73 18.78
C SER A 327 19.17 -16.92 19.75
N GLY A 328 20.46 -16.73 19.44
CA GLY A 328 21.36 -15.91 20.25
C GLY A 328 21.07 -14.41 20.14
N GLU A 329 21.33 -13.66 21.21
CA GLU A 329 20.95 -12.24 21.30
C GLU A 329 21.70 -11.38 20.28
N ALA A 330 23.00 -11.64 20.09
CA ALA A 330 23.84 -10.91 19.14
C ALA A 330 24.06 -11.69 17.83
N SER A 331 24.13 -13.02 17.89
CA SER A 331 24.45 -13.89 16.77
C SER A 331 23.30 -14.08 15.76
N GLN A 332 22.05 -13.85 16.16
CA GLN A 332 20.89 -13.80 15.23
C GLN A 332 21.05 -12.77 14.10
N HIS A 333 21.87 -11.73 14.33
CA HIS A 333 22.15 -10.64 13.41
C HIS A 333 23.27 -10.94 12.40
N LEU A 334 23.85 -12.15 12.41
CA LEU A 334 24.82 -12.58 11.39
C LEU A 334 24.11 -12.85 10.05
N ASP A 335 24.78 -12.56 8.94
CA ASP A 335 24.26 -12.79 7.59
C ASP A 335 24.44 -14.27 7.19
N GLU A 336 23.31 -14.96 7.01
CA GLU A 336 23.25 -16.39 6.67
C GLU A 336 23.61 -16.68 5.21
N ILE A 337 23.53 -15.68 4.31
CA ILE A 337 23.91 -15.80 2.91
C ILE A 337 25.43 -15.61 2.77
N TYR A 338 26.01 -14.70 3.55
CA TYR A 338 27.46 -14.45 3.53
C TYR A 338 28.26 -15.61 4.14
N GLY A 339 27.82 -16.13 5.30
CA GLY A 339 28.49 -17.20 6.04
C GLY A 339 29.72 -16.73 6.82
N TYR A 340 30.72 -17.60 6.95
CA TYR A 340 32.06 -17.26 7.45
C TYR A 340 33.09 -17.42 6.33
N ARG A 341 33.88 -16.36 6.08
CA ARG A 341 34.91 -16.35 5.04
C ARG A 341 36.30 -16.19 5.66
N LEU A 342 37.27 -16.95 5.15
CA LEU A 342 38.69 -16.69 5.38
C LEU A 342 39.11 -15.46 4.56
N LEU A 343 39.90 -14.59 5.19
CA LEU A 343 40.54 -13.41 4.59
C LEU A 343 42.04 -13.69 4.40
#